data_AF-A0A1T1B6K9-F1
#
_entry.id   AF-A0A1T1B6K9-F1
#
_cell.length_a   1.000
_cell.length_b   1.000
_cell.length_c   1.000
_cell.angle_alpha   90.00
_cell.angle_beta   90.00
_cell.angle_gamma   90.00
#
_symmetry.space_group_name_H-M   'P 1'
#
loop_
_entity.id
_entity.type
_entity.pdbx_description
1 polymer ?
#
loop_
_entity_poly.entity_id
_entity_poly.type
_entity_poly.pdbx_seq_one_letter_code
_entity_poly.pdbx_strand_id
1 'polypeptide(L)'
;MSHTPLQEPPTGPDFQPGEIASALDQLGAPPSPASGDAPPPVTPTLVRWSELLGAIPTQQRLKPITEFSRAIHEGVIQAATIIEEFSLPYVDANGEELDFEGHEELILDTPQVHAWLAQQTTESTYALIRGGGPVQVTEEQIMKGELDFARLAAIRRMAATQNLPERTVTAAASARKPKPKPKRKATSNTSSKADQKSGTARSEKAPKDTPTTSK
;
A
#
# COMPACT_ATOMS: atom_id res chain seq x y z
N MET A 1 20.25 36.42 -39.84
CA MET A 1 20.48 35.85 -38.49
C MET A 1 19.84 36.82 -37.52
N SER A 2 18.59 36.55 -37.15
CA SER A 2 17.77 37.44 -36.33
C SER A 2 17.77 36.93 -34.90
N HIS A 3 18.29 37.75 -33.98
CA HIS A 3 18.30 37.45 -32.54
C HIS A 3 16.96 37.85 -31.93
N THR A 4 16.23 36.88 -31.39
CA THR A 4 15.03 37.09 -30.58
C THR A 4 15.46 37.49 -29.16
N PRO A 5 14.99 38.62 -28.59
CA PRO A 5 15.28 38.97 -27.20
C PRO A 5 14.48 38.10 -26.22
N LEU A 6 15.17 37.68 -25.16
CA LEU A 6 14.66 36.91 -24.03
C LEU A 6 13.74 37.82 -23.19
N GLN A 7 12.48 37.41 -23.02
CA GLN A 7 11.48 38.13 -22.23
C GLN A 7 11.58 37.69 -20.77
N GLU A 8 11.86 38.63 -19.85
CA GLU A 8 11.91 38.40 -18.41
C GLU A 8 10.51 38.08 -17.83
N PRO A 9 10.42 37.18 -16.83
CA PRO A 9 9.15 36.85 -16.18
C PRO A 9 8.68 37.97 -15.24
N PRO A 10 7.36 38.20 -15.10
CA PRO A 10 6.82 39.20 -14.19
C PRO A 10 7.05 38.82 -12.72
N THR A 11 7.57 39.79 -11.97
CA THR A 11 7.66 39.80 -10.51
C THR A 11 6.26 39.62 -9.90
N GLY A 12 6.09 38.56 -9.11
CA GLY A 12 4.85 38.27 -8.37
C GLY A 12 4.57 39.28 -7.25
N PRO A 13 3.33 39.33 -6.76
CA PRO A 13 2.82 40.41 -5.92
C PRO A 13 3.46 40.46 -4.53
N ASP A 14 3.71 41.70 -4.10
CA ASP A 14 4.05 42.15 -2.75
C ASP A 14 3.06 41.58 -1.72
N PHE A 15 3.53 40.72 -0.82
CA PHE A 15 2.77 40.26 0.34
C PHE A 15 3.06 41.19 1.53
N GLN A 16 2.11 42.05 1.89
CA GLN A 16 2.18 42.83 3.12
C GLN A 16 1.78 41.96 4.34
N PRO A 17 2.63 41.84 5.37
CA PRO A 17 2.31 41.10 6.59
C PRO A 17 1.55 42.04 7.55
N GLY A 18 0.23 42.18 7.36
CA GLY A 18 -0.57 43.06 8.22
C GLY A 18 -2.08 42.77 8.30
N GLU A 19 -2.68 42.02 7.38
CA GLU A 19 -4.15 41.93 7.27
C GLU A 19 -4.80 40.62 7.75
N ILE A 20 -4.07 39.70 8.39
CA ILE A 20 -4.66 38.46 8.92
C ILE A 20 -5.30 38.60 10.32
N ALA A 21 -5.20 39.76 10.96
CA ALA A 21 -5.76 39.98 12.31
C ALA A 21 -7.20 40.55 12.33
N SER A 22 -7.80 40.90 11.18
CA SER A 22 -9.13 41.53 11.13
C SER A 22 -10.22 40.71 10.44
N ALA A 23 -9.95 39.46 10.07
CA ALA A 23 -10.96 38.54 9.51
C ALA A 23 -11.72 37.72 10.57
N LEU A 24 -11.39 37.86 11.86
CA LEU A 24 -11.99 37.04 12.94
C LEU A 24 -13.17 37.70 13.67
N ASP A 25 -13.51 38.96 13.37
CA ASP A 25 -14.52 39.74 14.10
C ASP A 25 -15.85 39.94 13.33
N GLN A 26 -16.05 39.24 12.21
CA GLN A 26 -17.26 39.35 11.38
C GLN A 26 -18.13 38.09 11.39
N LEU A 27 -18.05 37.30 12.47
CA LEU A 27 -19.06 36.29 12.80
C LEU A 27 -20.31 37.02 13.29
N GLY A 28 -21.17 37.39 12.34
CA GLY A 28 -22.54 37.80 12.62
C GLY A 28 -23.20 36.79 13.56
N ALA A 29 -23.79 37.30 14.63
CA ALA A 29 -24.61 36.51 15.53
C ALA A 29 -25.70 35.80 14.70
N PRO A 30 -25.84 34.47 14.78
CA PRO A 30 -26.94 33.79 14.12
C PRO A 30 -28.27 34.27 14.75
N PRO A 31 -29.35 34.42 13.95
CA PRO A 31 -30.68 34.63 14.51
C PRO A 31 -30.99 33.46 15.45
N SER A 32 -31.33 33.77 16.70
CA SER A 32 -31.79 32.76 17.68
C SER A 32 -32.97 31.98 17.09
N PRO A 33 -32.84 30.66 16.85
CA PRO A 33 -34.00 29.85 16.56
C PRO A 33 -34.84 29.76 17.84
N ALA A 34 -36.07 30.24 17.75
CA ALA A 34 -37.10 29.98 18.75
C ALA A 34 -37.21 28.47 19.00
N SER A 35 -37.38 28.11 20.28
CA SER A 35 -37.59 26.79 20.86
C SER A 35 -38.11 25.72 19.89
N GLY A 36 -37.19 24.89 19.40
CA GLY A 36 -37.44 23.57 18.85
C GLY A 36 -36.30 22.69 19.31
N ASP A 37 -36.60 21.53 19.90
CA ASP A 37 -35.65 20.54 20.44
C ASP A 37 -34.34 20.53 19.63
N ALA A 38 -33.30 21.14 20.18
CA ALA A 38 -31.97 21.03 19.62
C ALA A 38 -31.54 19.56 19.83
N PRO A 39 -31.18 18.81 18.77
CA PRO A 39 -30.65 17.48 18.95
C PRO A 39 -29.44 17.56 19.90
N PRO A 40 -29.28 16.59 20.82
CA PRO A 40 -28.19 16.64 21.79
C PRO A 40 -26.85 16.74 21.05
N PRO A 41 -25.87 17.50 21.59
CA PRO A 41 -24.55 17.57 21.00
C PRO A 41 -23.97 16.15 20.92
N VAL A 42 -23.70 15.69 19.70
CA VAL A 42 -23.08 14.39 19.46
C VAL A 42 -21.64 14.50 19.93
N THR A 43 -21.34 13.92 21.10
CA THR A 43 -19.96 13.88 21.59
C THR A 43 -19.15 12.97 20.66
N PRO A 44 -18.02 13.44 20.13
CA PRO A 44 -17.14 12.58 19.35
C PRO A 44 -16.66 11.42 20.23
N THR A 45 -16.84 10.19 19.74
CA THR A 45 -16.34 9.00 20.40
C THR A 45 -14.92 8.72 19.94
N LEU A 46 -14.04 8.34 20.87
CA LEU A 46 -12.70 7.86 20.55
C LEU A 46 -12.68 6.33 20.68
N VAL A 47 -12.11 5.67 19.68
CA VAL A 47 -12.01 4.20 19.61
C VAL A 47 -10.55 3.80 19.39
N ARG A 48 -10.17 2.62 19.86
CA ARG A 48 -8.81 2.09 19.66
C ARG A 48 -8.64 1.53 18.24
N TRP A 49 -7.47 1.71 17.65
CA TRP A 49 -7.17 1.14 16.34
C TRP A 49 -7.22 -0.39 16.35
N SER A 50 -6.67 -1.01 17.40
CA SER A 50 -6.74 -2.46 17.59
C SER A 50 -8.18 -2.98 17.69
N GLU A 51 -9.09 -2.21 18.28
CA GLU A 51 -10.51 -2.54 18.40
C GLU A 51 -11.19 -2.50 17.03
N LEU A 52 -10.96 -1.44 16.25
CA LEU A 52 -11.46 -1.33 14.88
C LEU A 52 -10.94 -2.48 13.99
N LEU A 53 -9.65 -2.80 14.07
CA LEU A 53 -9.07 -3.92 13.33
C LEU A 53 -9.57 -5.29 13.83
N GLY A 54 -9.79 -5.42 15.14
CA GLY A 54 -10.29 -6.63 15.79
C GLY A 54 -11.68 -7.02 15.30
N ALA A 55 -12.53 -6.03 14.99
CA ALA A 55 -13.86 -6.23 14.42
C ALA A 55 -13.84 -6.71 12.96
N ILE A 56 -12.73 -6.54 12.25
CA ILE A 56 -12.56 -6.95 10.85
C ILE A 56 -12.05 -8.40 10.80
N PRO A 57 -12.59 -9.27 9.93
CA PRO A 57 -12.06 -10.61 9.72
C PRO A 57 -10.57 -10.60 9.32
N THR A 58 -9.78 -11.54 9.83
CA THR A 58 -8.31 -11.63 9.61
C THR A 58 -7.89 -11.48 8.14
N GLN A 59 -8.64 -12.08 7.22
CA GLN A 59 -8.37 -12.06 5.77
C GLN A 59 -8.57 -10.68 5.13
N GLN A 60 -9.25 -9.75 5.81
CA GLN A 60 -9.61 -8.43 5.30
C GLN A 60 -8.80 -7.29 5.95
N ARG A 61 -7.85 -7.62 6.85
CA ARG A 61 -7.07 -6.62 7.60
C ARG A 61 -5.89 -6.02 6.83
N LEU A 62 -5.44 -6.67 5.75
CA LEU A 62 -4.22 -6.29 5.02
C LEU A 62 -4.19 -4.81 4.59
N LYS A 63 -5.23 -4.34 3.89
CA LYS A 63 -5.29 -2.96 3.39
C LYS A 63 -5.59 -1.94 4.50
N PRO A 64 -6.51 -2.18 5.44
CA PRO A 64 -6.62 -1.33 6.61
C PRO A 64 -5.27 -1.09 7.30
N ILE A 65 -4.49 -2.14 7.54
CA ILE A 65 -3.15 -2.03 8.15
C ILE A 65 -2.18 -1.26 7.26
N THR A 66 -2.02 -1.67 6.01
CA THR A 66 -0.96 -1.11 5.13
C THR A 66 -1.23 0.30 4.64
N GLU A 67 -2.49 0.74 4.61
CA GLU A 67 -2.89 2.06 4.10
C GLU A 67 -3.21 3.06 5.23
N PHE A 68 -3.19 2.63 6.50
CA PHE A 68 -3.56 3.45 7.66
C PHE A 68 -2.74 4.74 7.76
N SER A 69 -1.41 4.64 7.72
CA SER A 69 -0.53 5.82 7.82
C SER A 69 -0.76 6.81 6.67
N ARG A 70 -1.09 6.32 5.47
CA ARG A 70 -1.46 7.19 4.35
C ARG A 70 -2.78 7.92 4.64
N ALA A 71 -3.77 7.22 5.17
CA ALA A 71 -5.07 7.80 5.49
C ALA A 71 -5.00 8.89 6.59
N ILE A 72 -4.08 8.74 7.55
CA ILE A 72 -3.77 9.80 8.53
C ILE A 72 -3.14 11.00 7.81
N HIS A 73 -2.13 10.77 6.97
CA HIS A 73 -1.46 11.85 6.23
C HIS A 73 -2.41 12.62 5.30
N GLU A 74 -3.39 11.93 4.70
CA GLU A 74 -4.44 12.52 3.85
C GLU A 74 -5.57 13.19 4.65
N GLY A 75 -5.57 13.07 5.98
CA GLY A 75 -6.62 13.64 6.85
C GLY A 75 -7.95 12.89 6.79
N VAL A 76 -7.99 11.69 6.21
CA VAL A 76 -9.18 10.82 6.20
C VAL A 76 -9.44 10.26 7.60
N ILE A 77 -8.36 9.95 8.32
CA ILE A 77 -8.39 9.47 9.70
C ILE A 77 -7.72 10.50 10.59
N GLN A 78 -8.42 10.90 11.65
CA GLN A 78 -7.82 11.67 12.74
C GLN A 78 -7.46 10.70 13.86
N ALA A 79 -6.17 10.57 14.13
CA ALA A 79 -5.65 9.64 15.12
C ALA A 79 -4.61 10.31 16.03
N ALA A 80 -4.48 9.77 17.24
CA ALA A 80 -3.45 10.15 18.20
C ALA A 80 -2.79 8.89 18.78
N THR A 81 -1.47 8.79 18.63
CA THR A 81 -0.67 7.68 19.16
C THR A 81 -0.69 7.68 20.69
N ILE A 82 -0.84 6.48 21.29
CA ILE A 82 -0.69 6.26 22.73
C ILE A 82 0.47 5.29 23.00
N ILE A 83 0.87 5.15 24.27
CA ILE A 83 2.09 4.42 24.67
C ILE A 83 1.94 2.89 24.51
N GLU A 84 0.71 2.40 24.41
CA GLU A 84 0.42 0.96 24.32
C GLU A 84 0.84 0.40 22.95
N GLU A 85 1.18 -0.89 22.95
CA GLU A 85 1.46 -1.67 21.74
C GLU A 85 0.43 -2.79 21.63
N PHE A 86 0.16 -3.23 20.42
CA PHE A 86 -0.73 -4.37 20.17
C PHE A 86 -0.19 -5.25 19.05
N SER A 87 -0.66 -6.50 19.04
CA SER A 87 -0.39 -7.45 17.97
C SER A 87 -1.69 -8.11 17.51
N LEU A 88 -1.90 -8.19 16.20
CA LEU A 88 -3.05 -8.85 15.60
C LEU A 88 -2.64 -9.69 14.39
N PRO A 89 -3.22 -10.90 14.22
CA PRO A 89 -2.99 -11.67 13.03
C PRO A 89 -3.69 -11.02 11.82
N TYR A 90 -3.09 -11.17 10.65
CA TYR A 90 -3.66 -10.83 9.35
C TYR A 90 -3.18 -11.81 8.28
N VAL A 91 -3.86 -11.84 7.14
CA VAL A 91 -3.41 -12.60 5.97
C VAL A 91 -2.82 -11.64 4.94
N ASP A 92 -1.63 -11.96 4.46
CA ASP A 92 -0.94 -11.17 3.44
C ASP A 92 -1.53 -11.37 2.02
N ALA A 93 -0.93 -10.73 1.01
CA ALA A 93 -1.40 -10.86 -0.36
C ALA A 93 -1.20 -12.28 -0.95
N ASN A 94 -0.27 -13.07 -0.41
CA ASN A 94 0.02 -14.44 -0.84
C ASN A 94 -0.85 -15.48 -0.12
N GLY A 95 -1.64 -15.07 0.87
CA GLY A 95 -2.45 -15.97 1.68
C GLY A 95 -1.73 -16.51 2.92
N GLU A 96 -0.56 -15.95 3.28
CA GLU A 96 0.19 -16.33 4.47
C GLU A 96 -0.33 -15.57 5.70
N GLU A 97 -0.51 -16.27 6.82
CA GLU A 97 -0.85 -15.67 8.10
C GLU A 97 0.40 -15.05 8.73
N LEU A 98 0.31 -13.76 9.06
CA LEU A 98 1.36 -12.97 9.70
C LEU A 98 0.78 -12.22 10.89
N ASP A 99 1.65 -11.84 11.83
CA ASP A 99 1.28 -10.94 12.92
C ASP A 99 1.69 -9.50 12.57
N PHE A 100 0.75 -8.57 12.75
CA PHE A 100 1.02 -7.14 12.69
C PHE A 100 1.27 -6.64 14.10
N GLU A 101 2.46 -6.09 14.34
CA GLU A 101 2.82 -5.41 15.59
C GLU A 101 2.88 -3.91 15.35
N GLY A 102 2.27 -3.13 16.24
CA GLY A 102 2.24 -1.67 16.12
C GLY A 102 1.86 -0.97 17.43
N HIS A 103 2.01 0.36 17.42
CA HIS A 103 1.52 1.20 18.50
C HIS A 103 0.00 1.35 18.43
N GLU A 104 -0.64 1.40 19.58
CA GLU A 104 -2.06 1.71 19.68
C GLU A 104 -2.29 3.19 19.35
N GLU A 105 -3.38 3.46 18.66
CA GLU A 105 -3.81 4.81 18.33
C GLU A 105 -5.28 5.01 18.70
N LEU A 106 -5.59 6.19 19.25
CA LEU A 106 -6.97 6.63 19.46
C LEU A 106 -7.46 7.32 18.20
N ILE A 107 -8.53 6.78 17.62
CA ILE A 107 -9.13 7.27 16.38
C ILE A 107 -10.43 7.99 16.72
N LEU A 108 -10.65 9.14 16.08
CA LEU A 108 -11.93 9.81 16.09
C LEU A 108 -12.96 8.99 15.30
N ASP A 109 -13.94 8.43 16.00
CA ASP A 109 -14.97 7.58 15.41
C ASP A 109 -15.94 8.42 14.57
N THR A 110 -15.82 8.30 13.24
CA THR A 110 -16.61 9.08 12.29
C THR A 110 -17.15 8.18 11.18
N PRO A 111 -18.27 8.56 10.53
CA PRO A 111 -18.78 7.83 9.36
C PRO A 111 -17.75 7.72 8.22
N GLN A 112 -16.85 8.69 8.09
CA GLN A 112 -15.79 8.68 7.08
C GLN A 112 -14.76 7.57 7.35
N VAL A 113 -14.37 7.35 8.61
CA VAL A 113 -13.48 6.24 9.00
C VAL A 113 -14.11 4.89 8.66
N HIS A 114 -15.40 4.70 8.96
CA HIS A 114 -16.11 3.47 8.62
C HIS A 114 -16.23 3.23 7.11
N ALA A 115 -16.54 4.28 6.34
CA ALA A 115 -16.59 4.17 4.89
C ALA A 115 -15.23 3.81 4.30
N TRP A 116 -14.16 4.41 4.81
CA TRP A 116 -12.79 4.08 4.43
C TRP A 116 -12.44 2.63 4.79
N LEU A 117 -12.77 2.17 6.00
CA LEU A 117 -12.54 0.78 6.41
C LEU A 117 -13.30 -0.23 5.53
N ALA A 118 -14.58 0.04 5.23
CA ALA A 118 -15.37 -0.79 4.32
C ALA A 118 -14.75 -0.87 2.92
N GLN A 119 -14.21 0.24 2.42
CA GLN A 119 -13.47 0.26 1.17
C GLN A 119 -12.19 -0.58 1.27
N GLN A 120 -11.36 -0.37 2.29
CA GLN A 120 -10.10 -1.09 2.43
C GLN A 120 -10.28 -2.60 2.66
N THR A 121 -11.31 -3.03 3.39
CA THR A 121 -11.62 -4.46 3.56
C THR A 121 -11.99 -5.12 2.23
N THR A 122 -12.76 -4.41 1.40
CA THR A 122 -13.06 -4.82 0.01
C THR A 122 -11.79 -4.91 -0.83
N GLU A 123 -10.90 -3.93 -0.74
CA GLU A 123 -9.59 -3.92 -1.42
C GLU A 123 -8.67 -5.07 -0.97
N SER A 124 -8.69 -5.42 0.31
CA SER A 124 -7.95 -6.57 0.86
C SER A 124 -8.43 -7.88 0.22
N THR A 125 -9.75 -8.03 0.10
CA THR A 125 -10.37 -9.20 -0.54
C THR A 125 -9.89 -9.35 -1.99
N TYR A 126 -9.84 -8.25 -2.76
CA TYR A 126 -9.30 -8.30 -4.12
C TYR A 126 -7.81 -8.62 -4.17
N ALA A 127 -7.03 -8.12 -3.20
CA ALA A 127 -5.60 -8.40 -3.12
C ALA A 127 -5.34 -9.91 -2.91
N LEU A 128 -6.06 -10.55 -1.98
CA LEU A 128 -5.96 -11.98 -1.75
C LEU A 128 -6.37 -12.80 -2.99
N ILE A 129 -7.50 -12.47 -3.62
CA ILE A 129 -7.97 -13.17 -4.83
C ILE A 129 -6.93 -13.08 -5.95
N ARG A 130 -6.27 -11.91 -6.08
CA ARG A 130 -5.20 -11.72 -7.07
C ARG A 130 -3.96 -12.56 -6.76
N GLY A 131 -3.59 -12.70 -5.49
CA GLY A 131 -2.47 -13.55 -5.07
C GLY A 131 -2.78 -15.05 -5.08
N GLY A 132 -4.01 -15.46 -5.42
CA GLY A 132 -4.43 -16.86 -5.40
C GLY A 132 -4.75 -17.39 -3.99
N GLY A 133 -4.97 -16.50 -3.02
CA GLY A 133 -5.37 -16.85 -1.67
C GLY A 133 -6.73 -17.57 -1.62
N PRO A 134 -7.01 -18.35 -0.57
CA PRO A 134 -8.20 -19.20 -0.44
C PRO A 134 -9.45 -18.41 -0.04
N VAL A 135 -9.78 -17.34 -0.78
CA VAL A 135 -10.99 -16.53 -0.54
C VAL A 135 -12.16 -17.09 -1.33
N GLN A 136 -13.21 -17.50 -0.61
CA GLN A 136 -14.48 -17.87 -1.22
C GLN A 136 -15.29 -16.60 -1.48
N VAL A 137 -15.51 -16.29 -2.75
CA VAL A 137 -16.46 -15.26 -3.18
C VAL A 137 -17.83 -15.90 -3.30
N THR A 138 -18.83 -15.39 -2.59
CA THR A 138 -20.20 -15.90 -2.70
C THR A 138 -21.03 -15.07 -3.69
N GLU A 139 -22.09 -15.66 -4.23
CA GLU A 139 -23.01 -14.98 -5.14
C GLU A 139 -23.70 -13.80 -4.44
N GLU A 140 -24.04 -13.95 -3.16
CA GLU A 140 -24.72 -12.93 -2.36
C GLU A 140 -23.86 -11.67 -2.20
N GLN A 141 -22.54 -11.80 -2.03
CA GLN A 141 -21.63 -10.66 -1.93
C GLN A 141 -21.62 -9.83 -3.23
N ILE A 142 -21.69 -10.51 -4.37
CA ILE A 142 -21.76 -9.85 -5.69
C ILE A 142 -23.13 -9.19 -5.86
N MET A 143 -24.22 -9.89 -5.53
CA MET A 143 -25.58 -9.38 -5.70
C MET A 143 -25.91 -8.21 -4.77
N LYS A 144 -25.30 -8.16 -3.58
CA LYS A 144 -25.40 -7.01 -2.66
C LYS A 144 -24.53 -5.82 -3.06
N GLY A 145 -23.67 -5.97 -4.07
CA GLY A 145 -22.73 -4.93 -4.48
C GLY A 145 -21.54 -4.74 -3.54
N GLU A 146 -21.31 -5.68 -2.60
CA GLU A 146 -20.11 -5.68 -1.75
C GLU A 146 -18.86 -5.97 -2.59
N LEU A 147 -18.98 -6.84 -3.59
CA LEU A 147 -17.93 -7.14 -4.57
C LEU A 147 -18.36 -6.82 -6.00
N ASP A 148 -17.46 -6.20 -6.76
CA ASP A 148 -17.62 -5.83 -8.15
C ASP A 148 -17.22 -7.01 -9.06
N PHE A 149 -18.23 -7.59 -9.72
CA PHE A 149 -18.04 -8.67 -10.68
C PHE A 149 -17.08 -8.32 -11.81
N ALA A 150 -17.14 -7.11 -12.38
CA ALA A 150 -16.29 -6.71 -13.49
C ALA A 150 -14.81 -6.71 -13.06
N ARG A 151 -14.56 -6.25 -11.83
CA ARG A 151 -13.23 -6.27 -11.24
C ARG A 151 -12.73 -7.69 -10.96
N LEU A 152 -13.57 -8.55 -10.39
CA LEU A 152 -13.25 -9.97 -10.19
C LEU A 152 -12.93 -10.68 -11.51
N ALA A 153 -13.72 -10.43 -12.56
CA ALA A 153 -13.50 -10.96 -13.89
C ALA A 153 -12.18 -10.46 -14.50
N ALA A 154 -11.79 -9.21 -14.25
CA ALA A 154 -10.50 -8.68 -14.65
C ALA A 154 -9.33 -9.39 -13.94
N ILE A 155 -9.42 -9.56 -12.61
CA ILE A 155 -8.41 -10.29 -11.82
C ILE A 155 -8.25 -11.71 -12.35
N ARG A 156 -9.36 -12.42 -12.57
CA ARG A 156 -9.34 -13.80 -13.10
C ARG A 156 -8.72 -13.89 -14.49
N ARG A 157 -9.00 -12.92 -15.38
CA ARG A 157 -8.37 -12.88 -16.70
C ARG A 157 -6.86 -12.72 -16.60
N MET A 158 -6.38 -11.83 -15.73
CA MET A 158 -4.94 -11.62 -15.51
C MET A 158 -4.26 -12.90 -14.98
N ALA A 159 -4.88 -13.57 -13.99
CA ALA A 159 -4.38 -14.82 -13.45
C ALA A 159 -4.35 -15.95 -14.49
N ALA A 160 -5.37 -16.02 -15.37
CA ALA A 160 -5.39 -16.99 -16.46
C ALA A 160 -4.27 -16.73 -17.47
N THR A 161 -4.00 -15.47 -17.85
CA THR A 161 -2.92 -15.14 -18.79
C THR A 161 -1.52 -15.48 -18.29
N GLN A 162 -1.28 -15.42 -16.98
CA GLN A 162 0.02 -15.82 -16.40
C GLN A 162 0.25 -17.34 -16.41
N ASN A 163 -0.83 -18.12 -16.43
CA ASN A 163 -0.79 -19.58 -16.38
C ASN A 163 -0.94 -20.24 -17.77
N LEU A 164 -0.96 -19.48 -18.86
CA LEU A 164 -0.92 -20.09 -20.19
C LEU A 164 0.48 -20.68 -20.41
N PRO A 165 0.60 -21.98 -20.72
CA PRO A 165 1.89 -22.54 -21.13
C PRO A 165 2.37 -21.78 -22.35
N GLU A 166 3.64 -21.36 -22.37
CA GLU A 166 4.26 -20.80 -23.56
C GLU A 166 3.94 -21.74 -24.70
N ARG A 167 3.10 -21.25 -25.62
CA ARG A 167 2.75 -21.97 -26.84
C ARG A 167 4.08 -22.12 -27.56
N THR A 168 4.71 -23.28 -27.40
CA THR A 168 5.94 -23.65 -28.07
C THR A 168 5.55 -23.66 -29.53
N VAL A 169 5.79 -22.54 -30.21
CA VAL A 169 5.70 -22.46 -31.65
C VAL A 169 6.90 -23.29 -32.10
N THR A 170 6.72 -24.61 -32.16
CA THR A 170 7.61 -25.49 -32.89
C THR A 170 7.60 -24.95 -34.31
N ALA A 171 8.63 -24.17 -34.61
CA ALA A 171 8.95 -23.71 -35.95
C ALA A 171 9.28 -24.94 -36.80
N ALA A 172 8.24 -25.69 -37.18
CA ALA A 172 8.28 -26.72 -38.19
C ALA A 172 8.23 -26.05 -39.57
N ALA A 173 9.21 -25.20 -39.85
CA ALA A 173 9.42 -24.64 -41.18
C ALA A 173 10.84 -24.08 -41.28
N SER A 174 11.81 -24.94 -41.59
CA SER A 174 12.70 -24.76 -42.75
C SER A 174 13.94 -25.65 -42.60
N ALA A 175 13.75 -26.94 -42.89
CA ALA A 175 14.86 -27.82 -43.21
C ALA A 175 15.37 -27.48 -44.62
N ARG A 176 16.39 -26.63 -44.73
CA ARG A 176 17.29 -26.58 -45.89
C ARG A 176 18.75 -26.63 -45.43
N LYS A 177 19.38 -27.80 -45.63
CA LYS A 177 20.84 -28.03 -45.62
C LYS A 177 21.47 -27.29 -46.82
N PRO A 178 22.72 -26.79 -46.73
CA PRO A 178 23.90 -27.65 -47.01
C PRO A 178 25.15 -27.39 -46.14
N LYS A 179 26.01 -28.43 -46.00
CA LYS A 179 27.44 -28.41 -45.57
C LYS A 179 28.35 -28.22 -46.83
N PRO A 180 29.72 -28.07 -46.79
CA PRO A 180 30.72 -28.03 -45.68
C PRO A 180 31.85 -26.94 -45.77
N LYS A 181 32.72 -26.93 -44.73
CA LYS A 181 33.98 -26.21 -44.37
C LYS A 181 35.17 -26.29 -45.39
N PRO A 182 36.26 -25.45 -45.37
CA PRO A 182 37.39 -25.58 -44.39
C PRO A 182 38.27 -24.34 -44.00
N LYS A 183 38.81 -24.46 -42.77
CA LYS A 183 40.14 -24.09 -42.19
C LYS A 183 40.88 -22.81 -42.63
N ARG A 184 41.19 -21.92 -41.66
CA ARG A 184 42.54 -21.34 -41.47
C ARG A 184 42.88 -21.18 -39.97
N LYS A 185 44.12 -21.60 -39.64
CA LYS A 185 44.86 -21.47 -38.37
C LYS A 185 45.60 -20.12 -38.32
N ALA A 186 45.73 -19.51 -37.14
CA ALA A 186 46.94 -18.88 -36.55
C ALA A 186 46.52 -18.03 -35.31
N THR A 187 46.78 -18.46 -34.07
CA THR A 187 47.90 -18.05 -33.17
C THR A 187 48.13 -16.55 -33.00
N SER A 188 47.86 -15.99 -31.81
CA SER A 188 48.90 -15.52 -30.86
C SER A 188 48.32 -15.06 -29.50
N ASN A 189 49.16 -15.25 -28.47
CA ASN A 189 49.08 -14.86 -27.06
C ASN A 189 48.61 -13.40 -26.83
N THR A 190 48.13 -13.00 -25.65
CA THR A 190 49.00 -12.49 -24.56
C THR A 190 48.22 -12.27 -23.26
N SER A 191 48.90 -12.60 -22.16
CA SER A 191 48.58 -12.43 -20.73
C SER A 191 48.37 -10.99 -20.26
N SER A 192 47.47 -10.80 -19.29
CA SER A 192 47.50 -9.81 -18.18
C SER A 192 46.37 -10.23 -17.23
N LYS A 193 46.57 -10.80 -16.03
CA LYS A 193 47.18 -10.29 -14.79
C LYS A 193 46.62 -8.95 -14.32
N ALA A 194 45.57 -9.00 -13.50
CA ALA A 194 45.23 -8.08 -12.41
C ALA A 194 44.16 -8.81 -11.56
N ASP A 195 44.51 -9.38 -10.41
CA ASP A 195 44.53 -8.68 -9.10
C ASP A 195 43.29 -7.80 -8.90
N GLN A 196 42.21 -8.38 -8.34
CA GLN A 196 41.38 -7.61 -7.42
C GLN A 196 40.80 -8.50 -6.32
N LYS A 197 41.44 -8.29 -5.17
CA LYS A 197 41.17 -8.75 -3.82
C LYS A 197 40.01 -7.91 -3.25
N SER A 198 38.88 -8.54 -2.99
CA SER A 198 37.83 -8.06 -2.07
C SER A 198 37.31 -9.31 -1.37
N GLY A 199 37.60 -9.59 -0.10
CA GLY A 199 37.43 -8.69 1.03
C GLY A 199 36.15 -9.07 1.77
N THR A 200 35.98 -10.35 2.11
CA THR A 200 34.84 -10.82 2.92
C THR A 200 35.29 -10.92 4.37
N ALA A 201 35.04 -9.84 5.12
CA ALA A 201 35.10 -9.84 6.58
C ALA A 201 33.71 -9.49 7.10
N ARG A 202 33.02 -10.45 7.72
CA ARG A 202 31.97 -10.20 8.73
C ARG A 202 31.75 -11.48 9.52
N SER A 203 32.51 -11.63 10.60
CA SER A 203 32.03 -11.49 11.98
C SER A 203 31.06 -12.58 12.39
N GLU A 204 31.65 -13.64 12.95
CA GLU A 204 31.13 -14.33 14.13
C GLU A 204 30.54 -13.33 15.13
N LYS A 205 29.30 -13.57 15.55
CA LYS A 205 28.89 -13.27 16.92
C LYS A 205 27.98 -14.39 17.42
N ALA A 206 28.37 -14.88 18.58
CA ALA A 206 27.93 -16.10 19.24
C ALA A 206 26.43 -16.17 19.59
N PRO A 207 25.88 -17.38 19.75
CA PRO A 207 24.61 -17.60 20.44
C PRO A 207 24.77 -17.27 21.94
N LYS A 208 23.84 -16.48 22.48
CA LYS A 208 23.76 -16.21 23.91
C LYS A 208 22.76 -17.19 24.52
N ASP A 209 23.31 -18.17 25.24
CA ASP A 209 22.58 -19.01 26.17
C ASP A 209 21.80 -18.14 27.18
N THR A 210 20.51 -18.41 27.35
CA THR A 210 19.75 -18.01 28.54
C THR A 210 19.53 -19.24 29.41
N PRO A 211 19.95 -19.21 30.69
CA PRO A 211 19.74 -20.32 31.60
C PRO A 211 18.30 -20.38 32.10
N THR A 212 17.74 -21.58 32.00
CA THR A 212 16.67 -22.10 32.85
C THR A 212 17.02 -21.94 34.32
N THR A 213 16.16 -21.31 35.11
CA THR A 213 16.10 -21.54 36.56
C THR A 213 14.65 -21.44 37.03
N SER A 214 14.17 -22.57 37.56
CA SER A 214 12.92 -22.75 38.28
C SER A 214 12.92 -22.02 39.64
N LYS A 215 11.76 -21.50 40.04
CA LYS A 215 11.04 -21.91 41.25
C LYS A 215 9.65 -21.30 41.29
#